data_AF-A0A6N8W6D8-F1
#
_entry.id   AF-A0A6N8W6D8-F1
#
_cell.length_a   1.000
_cell.length_b   1.000
_cell.length_c   1.000
_cell.angle_alpha   90.00
_cell.angle_beta   90.00
_cell.angle_gamma   90.00
#
_symmetry.space_group_name_H-M   'P 1'
#
loop_
_entity.id
_entity.type
_entity.pdbx_description
1 polymer ?
#
loop_
_entity_poly.entity_id
_entity_poly.type
_entity_poly.pdbx_seq_one_letter_code
_entity_poly.pdbx_strand_id
1 'polypeptide(L)' 'MTTEPGVLGIVLGGASVEHTISIRSARAVVNAVDPSRWRTVLFAVSRSGRWLDPQESLAVMQDIDRGAVEEIPEPTN' A
#
# COMPACT_ATOMS: atom_id res chain seq x y z
N MET A 1 -21.43 0.61 -24.08
CA MET A 1 -21.33 1.33 -22.79
C MET A 1 -20.14 0.75 -22.05
N THR A 2 -19.02 1.46 -21.99
CA THR A 2 -17.95 1.13 -21.05
C THR A 2 -18.42 1.59 -19.67
N THR A 3 -18.66 0.65 -18.76
CA THR A 3 -18.87 0.95 -17.35
C THR A 3 -17.61 1.55 -16.75
N GLU A 4 -17.77 2.54 -15.87
CA GLU A 4 -16.67 3.05 -15.05
C GLU A 4 -15.97 1.89 -14.32
N PRO A 5 -14.63 1.89 -14.23
CA PRO A 5 -13.89 0.85 -13.53
C PRO A 5 -14.28 0.80 -12.04
N GLY A 6 -14.40 -0.41 -11.51
CA GLY A 6 -14.69 -0.64 -10.09
C GLY A 6 -13.55 -0.16 -9.19
N VAL A 7 -13.80 -0.04 -7.89
CA VAL A 7 -12.76 0.30 -6.91
C VAL A 7 -12.24 -0.97 -6.24
N LEU A 8 -10.93 -1.16 -6.26
CA LEU A 8 -10.25 -2.26 -5.57
C LEU A 8 -9.43 -1.70 -4.40
N GLY A 9 -9.90 -1.93 -3.17
CA GLY A 9 -9.16 -1.61 -1.96
C GLY A 9 -8.11 -2.68 -1.65
N ILE A 10 -6.86 -2.27 -1.44
CA ILE A 10 -5.75 -3.17 -1.10
C ILE A 10 -5.15 -2.74 0.24
N VAL A 11 -5.13 -3.66 1.19
CA VAL A 11 -4.47 -3.49 2.49
C VAL A 11 -3.06 -4.03 2.43
N LEU A 12 -2.10 -3.31 3.00
CA LEU A 12 -0.67 -3.64 2.94
C LEU A 12 0.04 -3.30 4.26
N GLY A 13 1.20 -3.91 4.51
CA GLY A 13 1.95 -3.72 5.75
C GLY A 13 1.44 -4.60 6.90
N GLY A 14 1.24 -4.01 8.07
CA GLY A 14 0.77 -4.65 9.29
C GLY A 14 1.81 -4.69 10.41
N ALA A 15 1.36 -4.93 11.65
CA ALA A 15 2.19 -5.15 12.83
C ALA A 15 2.73 -6.60 12.85
N SER A 16 3.62 -6.91 11.91
CA SER A 16 4.21 -8.25 11.72
C SER A 16 5.67 -8.14 11.28
N VAL A 17 6.44 -9.21 11.53
CA VAL A 17 7.79 -9.38 10.94
C VAL A 17 7.75 -9.42 9.41
N GLU A 18 6.61 -9.81 8.84
CA GLU A 18 6.37 -9.87 7.38
C GLU A 18 5.85 -8.54 6.80
N HIS A 19 5.87 -7.45 7.57
CA HIS A 19 5.40 -6.12 7.14
C HIS A 19 5.92 -5.74 5.74
N THR A 20 7.21 -5.91 5.50
CA THR A 20 7.84 -5.58 4.22
C THR A 20 7.45 -6.53 3.09
N ILE A 21 7.21 -7.81 3.42
CA ILE A 21 6.74 -8.83 2.47
C ILE A 21 5.30 -8.53 2.04
N SER A 22 4.46 -8.10 2.98
CA SER A 22 3.07 -7.67 2.71
C SER A 22 3.05 -6.48 1.74
N ILE A 23 3.87 -5.46 1.96
CA ILE A 23 3.98 -4.30 1.06
C ILE A 23 4.46 -4.71 -0.34
N ARG A 24 5.50 -5.56 -0.44
CA ARG A 24 6.01 -6.07 -1.72
C ARG A 24 4.95 -6.87 -2.49
N SER A 25 4.18 -7.68 -1.76
CA SER A 25 3.08 -8.46 -2.32
C SER A 25 1.96 -7.57 -2.86
N ALA A 26 1.57 -6.54 -2.09
CA ALA A 26 0.58 -5.57 -2.51
C ALA A 26 1.00 -4.83 -3.80
N ARG A 27 2.28 -4.45 -3.91
CA ARG A 27 2.82 -3.84 -5.13
C ARG A 27 2.72 -4.78 -6.34
N ALA A 28 3.04 -6.06 -6.17
CA ALA A 28 2.89 -7.05 -7.23
C ALA A 28 1.43 -7.18 -7.69
N VAL A 29 0.48 -7.16 -6.75
CA VAL A 29 -0.96 -7.13 -7.05
C VAL A 29 -1.31 -5.88 -7.85
N VAL A 30 -0.95 -4.68 -7.37
CA VAL A 30 -1.23 -3.41 -8.07
C VAL A 30 -0.70 -3.42 -9.50
N ASN A 31 0.51 -3.94 -9.72
CA ASN A 31 1.11 -4.03 -11.06
C ASN A 31 0.40 -5.02 -11.99
N ALA A 32 -0.32 -6.01 -11.44
CA ALA A 32 -1.05 -7.02 -12.19
C ALA A 32 -2.53 -6.67 -12.39
N VAL A 33 -3.05 -5.62 -11.73
CA VAL A 33 -4.44 -5.19 -11.88
C VAL A 33 -4.70 -4.68 -13.29
N ASP A 34 -5.81 -5.14 -13.89
CA ASP A 34 -6.33 -4.61 -15.14
C ASP A 34 -7.00 -3.24 -14.91
N PRO A 35 -6.41 -2.13 -15.41
CA PRO A 35 -6.92 -0.78 -15.18
C PRO A 35 -8.22 -0.49 -15.93
N SER A 36 -8.58 -1.30 -16.93
CA SER A 36 -9.88 -1.18 -17.62
C SER A 36 -11.04 -1.64 -16.74
N ARG A 37 -10.75 -2.44 -15.70
CA ARG A 37 -11.73 -3.01 -14.78
C ARG A 37 -11.68 -2.39 -13.40
N TRP A 38 -10.51 -1.95 -12.95
CA TRP A 38 -10.30 -1.52 -11.57
C TRP A 38 -9.40 -0.29 -11.42
N ARG A 39 -9.80 0.59 -10.50
CA ARG A 39 -8.96 1.62 -9.89
C ARG A 39 -8.57 1.18 -8.48
N THR A 40 -7.27 1.14 -8.19
CA THR A 40 -6.76 0.72 -6.89
C THR A 40 -6.78 1.86 -5.88
N VAL A 41 -7.08 1.53 -4.62
CA VAL A 41 -6.95 2.40 -3.45
C VAL A 41 -6.20 1.63 -2.38
N LEU A 42 -5.19 2.24 -1.78
CA LEU A 42 -4.29 1.59 -0.84
C LEU A 42 -4.61 1.98 0.60
N PHE A 43 -4.46 1.04 1.52
CA PHE A 43 -4.61 1.24 2.95
C PHE A 43 -3.47 0.55 3.68
N ALA A 44 -2.41 1.29 3.98
CA ALA A 44 -1.26 0.77 4.70
C ALA A 44 -1.55 0.70 6.20
N VAL A 45 -1.04 -0.34 6.83
CA VAL A 45 -0.97 -0.49 8.27
C VAL A 45 0.50 -0.45 8.67
N SER A 46 0.87 0.46 9.57
CA SER A 46 2.25 0.58 10.08
C SER A 46 2.67 -0.66 10.88
N ARG A 47 3.96 -0.75 11.22
CA ARG A 47 4.47 -1.78 12.16
C ARG A 47 3.89 -1.64 13.56
N SER A 48 3.46 -0.44 13.95
CA SER A 48 2.76 -0.18 15.22
C SER A 48 1.25 -0.44 15.15
N GLY A 49 0.72 -0.87 13.99
CA GLY A 49 -0.70 -1.16 13.81
C GLY A 49 -1.56 0.07 13.47
N ARG A 50 -0.95 1.23 13.21
CA ARG A 50 -1.66 2.45 12.80
C ARG A 50 -2.11 2.34 11.34
N TRP A 51 -3.32 2.77 11.06
CA TRP A 51 -3.83 2.88 9.69
C TRP A 51 -3.43 4.22 9.09
N LEU A 52 -2.99 4.19 7.83
CA LEU A 52 -2.57 5.36 7.06
C LEU A 52 -3.64 5.72 6.04
N ASP A 53 -3.69 6.98 5.64
CA ASP A 53 -4.59 7.40 4.56
C ASP A 53 -4.07 6.93 3.17
N PRO A 54 -4.89 7.01 2.10
CA PRO A 54 -4.48 6.52 0.79
C PRO A 54 -3.23 7.18 0.20
N GLN A 55 -2.98 8.46 0.48
CA GLN A 55 -1.82 9.19 -0.02
C GLN A 55 -0.55 8.72 0.70
N GLU A 56 -0.59 8.62 2.03
CA GLU A 56 0.51 8.08 2.83
C GLU A 56 0.81 6.61 2.47
N SER A 57 -0.25 5.82 2.25
CA SER A 57 -0.15 4.41 1.87
C SER A 57 0.58 4.20 0.54
N LEU A 58 0.37 5.12 -0.41
CA LEU A 58 1.08 5.11 -1.68
C LEU A 58 2.58 5.40 -1.48
N ALA A 59 2.93 6.36 -0.61
CA ALA A 59 4.32 6.68 -0.30
C ALA A 59 5.05 5.47 0.32
N VAL A 60 4.43 4.81 1.30
CA VAL A 60 4.98 3.58 1.92
C VAL A 60 5.31 2.51 0.89
N MET A 61 4.40 2.27 -0.06
CA MET A 61 4.61 1.27 -1.11
C MET A 61 5.73 1.68 -2.09
N GLN A 62 5.95 2.98 -2.33
CA GLN A 62 7.01 3.48 -3.21
C GLN A 62 8.38 3.52 -2.54
N ASP A 63 8.44 3.71 -1.22
CA ASP A 63 9.68 3.86 -0.48
C ASP A 63 10.39 2.53 -0.22
N ILE A 64 9.66 1.40 -0.18
CA ILE A 64 10.24 0.08 0.10
C ILE A 64 11.30 -0.38 -0.92
N ASP A 65 11.24 0.17 -2.15
CA ASP A 65 12.16 -0.16 -3.23
C ASP A 65 13.48 0.61 -3.15
N ARG A 66 13.52 1.72 -2.42
CA ARG A 66 14.74 2.52 -2.24
C ARG A 66 15.68 1.95 -1.16
N GLY A 67 15.33 0.79 -0.57
CA GLY A 67 16.10 0.19 0.52
C GLY A 67 15.99 0.94 1.86
N ALA A 68 15.08 1.90 1.98
CA ALA A 68 14.96 2.80 3.13
C ALA A 68 14.02 2.28 4.25
N VAL A 69 13.82 0.97 4.35
CA VAL A 69 12.68 0.40 5.10
C VAL A 69 12.89 0.24 6.62
N GLU A 70 13.99 0.75 7.17
CA GLU A 70 14.27 0.53 8.59
C GLU A 70 13.62 1.58 9.50
N GLU A 71 13.41 2.81 9.05
CA GLU A 71 12.76 3.86 9.86
C GLU A 71 11.83 4.71 8.99
N ILE A 72 10.55 4.35 8.94
CA ILE A 72 9.52 5.36 8.63
C ILE A 72 9.37 6.17 9.93
N PRO A 73 9.71 7.47 9.96
CA PRO A 73 9.56 8.27 11.16
C PRO A 73 8.07 8.36 11.53
N GLU A 74 7.74 8.21 12.81
CA GLU A 74 6.39 8.48 13.31
C GLU A 74 5.98 9.91 12.91
N PRO A 75 4.76 10.13 12.39
CA PRO A 75 4.30 11.46 12.08
C PRO A 75 4.31 12.30 13.36
N THR A 76 5.01 13.43 13.32
CA THR A 76 5.00 14.41 14.40
C THR A 76 3.66 15.14 14.33
N ASN A 77 2.79 14.85 15.30
CA ASN A 77 1.75 15.80 15.68
C ASN A 77 2.40 17.01 16.36
#